data_AF-A0A851LKD2-F1
#
_entry.id   AF-A0A851LKD2-F1
#
_cell.length_a   1.000
_cell.length_b   1.000
_cell.length_c   1.000
_cell.angle_alpha   90.00
_cell.angle_beta   90.00
_cell.angle_gamma   90.00
#
_symmetry.space_group_name_H-M   'P 1'
#
loop_
_entity.id
_entity.type
_entity.pdbx_description
1 polymer ?
#
loop_
_entity_poly.entity_id
_entity_poly.type
_entity_poly.pdbx_seq_one_letter_code
_entity_poly.pdbx_strand_id
1 'polypeptide(L)'
;FQVAPETKAVMKWLRSIPFVLSASLHGGELVVTYPYDYSRHPMEEKMFSPTPDEKMFKMLAKAYADAHPVISDRSELRCGGNFVKRGGIINGAEWYSFTGGMADFNYLHTNCFEVTVEVGCEKFPLEEELFTIWHENRDALLNYMEMVHRGIKGIVSDKFGNPIKNARISVRGIQHDVTTGN
;
A
#
# COMPACT_ATOMS: atom_id res chain seq x y z
N PHE A 1 -25.49 8.49 -0.99
CA PHE A 1 -24.91 7.17 -1.34
C PHE A 1 -24.80 6.33 -0.08
N GLN A 2 -25.23 5.07 -0.15
CA GLN A 2 -25.10 4.11 0.94
C GLN A 2 -23.88 3.24 0.66
N VAL A 3 -22.91 3.23 1.57
CA VAL A 3 -21.76 2.31 1.51
C VAL A 3 -22.12 0.97 2.15
N ALA A 4 -21.43 -0.10 1.74
CA ALA A 4 -21.58 -1.42 2.36
C ALA A 4 -21.23 -1.39 3.86
N PRO A 5 -21.83 -2.26 4.69
CA PRO A 5 -21.57 -2.28 6.13
C PRO A 5 -20.10 -2.53 6.47
N GLU A 6 -19.40 -3.36 5.69
CA GLU A 6 -17.97 -3.65 5.82
C GLU A 6 -17.13 -2.40 5.56
N THR A 7 -17.41 -1.69 4.45
CA THR A 7 -16.75 -0.42 4.13
C THR A 7 -16.93 0.60 5.24
N LYS A 8 -18.15 0.73 5.78
CA LYS A 8 -18.44 1.64 6.89
C LYS A 8 -17.66 1.26 8.15
N ALA A 9 -17.55 -0.04 8.45
CA ALA A 9 -16.80 -0.54 9.60
C ALA A 9 -15.30 -0.23 9.46
N VAL A 10 -14.71 -0.50 8.29
CA VAL A 10 -13.29 -0.23 8.02
C VAL A 10 -12.99 1.27 8.06
N MET A 11 -13.82 2.12 7.42
CA MET A 11 -13.66 3.58 7.50
C MET A 11 -13.68 4.10 8.94
N LYS A 12 -14.53 3.52 9.80
CA LYS A 12 -14.57 3.86 11.23
C LYS A 12 -13.32 3.38 11.95
N TRP A 13 -12.87 2.16 11.67
CA TRP A 13 -11.68 1.56 12.27
C TRP A 13 -10.40 2.33 11.91
N LEU A 14 -10.21 2.69 10.65
CA LEU A 14 -9.06 3.47 10.16
C LEU A 14 -8.93 4.84 10.84
N ARG A 15 -10.04 5.42 11.32
CA ARG A 15 -10.05 6.68 12.08
C ARG A 15 -9.84 6.51 13.58
N SER A 16 -9.94 5.27 14.08
CA SER A 16 -9.88 4.98 15.53
C SER A 16 -8.47 4.75 16.05
N ILE A 17 -7.54 4.42 15.16
CA ILE A 17 -6.13 4.14 15.47
C ILE A 17 -5.29 4.99 14.52
N PRO A 18 -4.18 5.60 14.98
CA PRO A 18 -3.25 6.31 14.11
C PRO A 18 -2.41 5.32 13.30
N PHE A 19 -3.04 4.59 12.37
CA PHE A 19 -2.33 3.70 11.45
C PHE A 19 -1.33 4.49 10.61
N VAL A 20 -0.13 3.94 10.45
CA VAL A 20 0.98 4.55 9.70
C VAL A 20 1.25 3.80 8.40
N LEU A 21 1.25 2.46 8.47
CA LEU A 21 1.50 1.57 7.33
C LEU A 21 0.44 0.47 7.33
N SER A 22 -0.05 0.13 6.14
CA SER A 22 -1.02 -0.94 5.89
C SER A 22 -0.68 -1.69 4.60
N ALA A 23 -1.24 -2.88 4.44
CA ALA A 23 -1.30 -3.61 3.18
C ALA A 23 -2.62 -4.37 3.08
N SER A 24 -3.28 -4.28 1.92
CA SER A 24 -4.43 -5.13 1.59
C SER A 24 -3.94 -6.35 0.81
N LEU A 25 -4.39 -7.56 1.15
CA LEU A 25 -4.01 -8.80 0.47
C LEU A 25 -5.10 -9.23 -0.50
N HIS A 26 -4.71 -9.47 -1.75
CA HIS A 26 -5.57 -9.84 -2.87
C HIS A 26 -5.01 -11.07 -3.59
N GLY A 27 -5.82 -11.67 -4.45
CA GLY A 27 -5.39 -12.74 -5.34
C GLY A 27 -5.96 -12.56 -6.74
N GLY A 28 -5.31 -13.19 -7.72
CA GLY A 28 -5.59 -13.10 -9.14
C GLY A 28 -4.37 -12.74 -9.99
N GLU A 29 -3.27 -12.35 -9.35
CA GLU A 29 -1.98 -12.04 -9.99
C GLU A 29 -0.85 -12.19 -8.95
N LEU A 30 0.40 -11.97 -9.35
CA LEU A 30 1.55 -11.97 -8.43
C LEU A 30 2.39 -10.68 -8.60
N VAL A 31 2.02 -9.63 -7.86
CA VAL A 31 2.59 -8.27 -7.96
C VAL A 31 2.23 -7.43 -6.73
N VAL A 32 3.04 -6.41 -6.41
CA VAL A 32 2.65 -5.39 -5.42
C VAL A 32 2.22 -4.11 -6.13
N THR A 33 0.99 -3.68 -5.92
CA THR A 33 0.47 -2.43 -6.47
C THR A 33 0.54 -1.31 -5.44
N TYR A 34 0.79 -0.09 -5.90
CA TYR A 34 0.83 1.09 -5.05
C TYR A 34 0.01 2.25 -5.63
N PRO A 35 -0.52 3.14 -4.76
CA PRO A 35 -1.33 4.28 -5.17
C PRO A 35 -0.69 5.19 -6.24
N TYR A 36 -1.48 5.93 -7.01
CA TYR A 36 -2.95 5.89 -7.01
C TYR A 36 -3.51 4.74 -7.85
N ASP A 37 -4.66 4.21 -7.43
CA ASP A 37 -5.49 3.26 -8.18
C ASP A 37 -6.36 3.95 -9.25
N TYR A 38 -6.73 5.22 -9.00
CA TYR A 38 -7.50 6.00 -9.96
C TYR A 38 -6.62 6.82 -10.92
N SER A 39 -6.88 6.65 -12.21
CA SER A 39 -6.22 7.39 -13.28
C SER A 39 -6.73 8.83 -13.38
N ARG A 40 -5.83 9.76 -13.70
CA ARG A 40 -6.18 11.14 -14.05
C ARG A 40 -6.50 11.32 -15.54
N HIS A 41 -6.51 10.25 -16.33
CA HIS A 41 -6.90 10.33 -17.73
C HIS A 41 -8.36 10.78 -17.85
N PRO A 42 -8.72 11.71 -18.77
CA PRO A 42 -10.08 12.22 -18.88
C PRO A 42 -11.15 11.15 -19.17
N MET A 43 -10.73 10.02 -19.74
CA MET A 43 -11.60 8.87 -20.06
C MET A 43 -11.42 7.72 -19.05
N GLU A 44 -10.77 7.97 -17.91
CA GLU A 44 -10.49 6.97 -16.86
C GLU A 44 -9.69 5.75 -17.34
N GLU A 45 -8.96 5.88 -18.45
CA GLU A 45 -8.10 4.84 -19.01
C GLU A 45 -6.83 4.62 -18.17
N LYS A 46 -6.20 3.45 -18.36
CA LYS A 46 -4.97 3.07 -17.67
C LYS A 46 -3.86 4.09 -17.95
N MET A 47 -3.40 4.76 -16.91
CA MET A 47 -2.33 5.75 -17.00
C MET A 47 -1.62 5.84 -15.65
N PHE A 48 -0.30 6.00 -15.70
CA PHE A 48 0.51 6.24 -14.51
C PHE A 48 0.00 7.47 -13.73
N SER A 49 -0.38 7.26 -12.47
CA SER A 49 -0.98 8.25 -11.59
C SER A 49 -0.18 8.36 -10.28
N PRO A 50 0.88 9.20 -10.24
CA PRO A 50 1.79 9.25 -9.10
C PRO A 50 1.17 9.96 -7.89
N THR A 51 1.57 9.51 -6.70
CA THR A 51 1.35 10.24 -5.45
C THR A 51 2.46 11.29 -5.22
N PRO A 52 2.23 12.30 -4.37
CA PRO A 52 3.32 13.14 -3.84
C PRO A 52 4.45 12.32 -3.18
N ASP A 53 4.11 11.17 -2.60
CA ASP A 53 5.03 10.23 -1.93
C ASP A 53 5.48 9.06 -2.83
N GLU A 54 5.49 9.25 -4.15
CA GLU A 54 5.77 8.20 -5.14
C GLU A 54 7.03 7.37 -4.83
N LYS A 55 8.11 8.03 -4.41
CA LYS A 55 9.37 7.35 -4.07
C LYS A 55 9.22 6.47 -2.82
N MET A 56 8.43 6.92 -1.84
CA MET A 56 8.14 6.16 -0.63
C MET A 56 7.28 4.94 -0.95
N PHE A 57 6.22 5.11 -1.73
CA PHE A 57 5.38 3.99 -2.16
C PHE A 57 6.15 2.93 -2.97
N LYS A 58 7.00 3.36 -3.90
CA LYS A 58 7.90 2.43 -4.61
C LYS A 58 8.82 1.68 -3.67
N MET A 59 9.39 2.35 -2.67
CA MET A 59 10.24 1.71 -1.66
C MET A 59 9.44 0.69 -0.81
N LEU A 60 8.23 1.05 -0.38
CA LEU A 60 7.36 0.17 0.40
C LEU A 60 6.94 -1.07 -0.41
N ALA A 61 6.49 -0.88 -1.65
CA ALA A 61 6.13 -1.98 -2.54
C ALA A 61 7.33 -2.90 -2.82
N LYS A 62 8.52 -2.32 -3.06
CA LYS A 62 9.77 -3.08 -3.24
C LYS A 62 10.17 -3.85 -2.00
N ALA A 63 9.96 -3.32 -0.80
CA ALA A 63 10.29 -4.04 0.44
C ALA A 63 9.58 -5.40 0.52
N TYR A 64 8.32 -5.45 0.07
CA TYR A 64 7.63 -6.73 -0.06
C TYR A 64 8.12 -7.54 -1.27
N ALA A 65 8.09 -6.93 -2.47
CA ALA A 65 8.37 -7.62 -3.73
C ALA A 65 9.78 -8.24 -3.80
N ASP A 66 10.81 -7.53 -3.33
CA ASP A 66 12.20 -7.98 -3.35
C ASP A 66 12.45 -9.11 -2.33
N ALA A 67 11.64 -9.20 -1.28
CA ALA A 67 11.74 -10.24 -0.25
C ALA A 67 10.90 -11.49 -0.55
N HIS A 68 9.93 -11.40 -1.47
CA HIS A 68 9.14 -12.55 -1.91
C HIS A 68 9.91 -13.32 -2.99
N PRO A 69 10.18 -14.63 -2.81
CA PRO A 69 11.09 -15.38 -3.69
C PRO A 69 10.58 -15.47 -5.13
N VAL A 70 9.28 -15.65 -5.33
CA VAL A 70 8.70 -15.73 -6.68
C VAL A 70 8.56 -14.35 -7.33
N ILE A 71 8.10 -13.29 -6.64
CA ILE A 71 7.99 -11.94 -7.22
C ILE A 71 9.37 -11.42 -7.66
N SER A 72 10.41 -11.63 -6.85
CA SER A 72 11.78 -11.18 -7.12
C SER A 72 12.52 -12.00 -8.19
N ASP A 73 11.98 -13.17 -8.57
CA ASP A 73 12.55 -14.02 -9.61
C ASP A 73 12.54 -13.33 -10.98
N ARG A 74 13.58 -13.53 -11.79
CA ARG A 74 13.76 -12.84 -13.08
C ARG A 74 13.13 -13.56 -14.28
N SER A 75 12.48 -14.70 -14.07
CA SER A 75 11.76 -15.41 -15.12
C SER A 75 10.49 -14.66 -15.50
N GLU A 76 10.31 -14.42 -16.80
CA GLU A 76 9.05 -13.92 -17.36
C GLU A 76 8.03 -15.05 -17.62
N LEU A 77 8.48 -16.33 -17.60
CA LEU A 77 7.65 -17.52 -17.87
C LEU A 77 6.97 -18.04 -16.59
N ARG A 78 6.34 -17.14 -15.86
CA ARG A 78 5.56 -17.42 -14.66
C ARG A 78 4.46 -16.38 -14.53
N CYS A 79 3.51 -16.65 -13.64
CA CYS A 79 2.60 -15.61 -13.21
C CYS A 79 3.35 -14.43 -12.56
N GLY A 80 2.84 -13.22 -12.76
CA GLY A 80 3.55 -11.98 -12.45
C GLY A 80 4.78 -11.69 -13.32
N GLY A 81 5.11 -12.56 -14.29
CA GLY A 81 6.30 -12.43 -15.14
C GLY A 81 6.30 -11.17 -16.00
N ASN A 82 5.13 -10.65 -16.36
CA ASN A 82 4.94 -9.37 -17.03
C ASN A 82 5.41 -8.15 -16.20
N PHE A 83 5.54 -8.28 -14.87
CA PHE A 83 6.03 -7.21 -13.99
C PHE A 83 7.53 -7.30 -13.68
N VAL A 84 8.24 -8.31 -14.17
CA VAL A 84 9.69 -8.51 -13.93
C VAL A 84 10.49 -7.27 -14.33
N LYS A 85 10.20 -6.69 -15.49
CA LYS A 85 10.87 -5.46 -15.99
C LYS A 85 10.63 -4.23 -15.10
N ARG A 86 9.60 -4.29 -14.24
CA ARG A 86 9.25 -3.23 -13.26
C ARG A 86 9.73 -3.56 -11.85
N GLY A 87 10.35 -4.73 -11.65
CA GLY A 87 10.81 -5.22 -10.35
C GLY A 87 9.66 -5.72 -9.48
N GLY A 88 8.64 -6.35 -10.07
CA GLY A 88 7.55 -6.96 -9.30
C GLY A 88 6.56 -5.98 -8.66
N ILE A 89 6.61 -4.70 -9.06
CA ILE A 89 5.70 -3.66 -8.58
C ILE A 89 5.05 -2.90 -9.75
N ILE A 90 3.87 -2.32 -9.52
CA ILE A 90 3.21 -1.46 -10.51
C ILE A 90 2.33 -0.39 -9.85
N ASN A 91 2.20 0.79 -10.47
CA ASN A 91 1.22 1.78 -10.03
C ASN A 91 -0.19 1.26 -10.34
N GLY A 92 -1.14 1.40 -9.41
CA GLY A 92 -2.49 0.86 -9.55
C GLY A 92 -3.17 1.29 -10.86
N ALA A 93 -3.27 2.60 -11.08
CA ALA A 93 -3.89 3.19 -12.26
C ALA A 93 -3.16 2.84 -13.57
N GLU A 94 -1.85 2.63 -13.55
CA GLU A 94 -1.08 2.14 -14.71
C GLU A 94 -1.45 0.69 -15.06
N TRP A 95 -1.74 -0.14 -14.07
CA TRP A 95 -2.14 -1.53 -14.29
C TRP A 95 -3.59 -1.65 -14.72
N TYR A 96 -4.51 -1.06 -13.96
CA TYR A 96 -5.90 -0.81 -14.34
C TYR A 96 -6.49 0.31 -13.47
N SER A 97 -7.23 1.23 -14.08
CA SER A 97 -7.84 2.35 -13.36
C SER A 97 -9.18 1.95 -12.77
N PHE A 98 -9.41 2.28 -11.50
CA PHE A 98 -10.73 2.16 -10.87
C PHE A 98 -10.91 3.19 -9.75
N THR A 99 -12.16 3.53 -9.45
CA THR A 99 -12.50 4.45 -8.35
C THR A 99 -12.90 3.66 -7.10
N GLY A 100 -12.72 4.27 -5.93
CA GLY A 100 -13.21 3.72 -4.66
C GLY A 100 -12.33 2.63 -4.03
N GLY A 101 -11.07 2.52 -4.44
CA GLY A 101 -10.09 1.64 -3.79
C GLY A 101 -9.79 2.02 -2.34
N MET A 102 -9.55 1.02 -1.51
CA MET A 102 -9.22 1.20 -0.09
C MET A 102 -7.83 1.82 0.11
N ALA A 103 -6.87 1.51 -0.77
CA ALA A 103 -5.52 2.04 -0.69
C ALA A 103 -5.48 3.56 -0.89
N ASP A 104 -6.15 4.05 -1.94
CA ASP A 104 -6.33 5.49 -2.17
C ASP A 104 -7.09 6.16 -1.02
N PHE A 105 -8.11 5.51 -0.45
CA PHE A 105 -8.84 6.04 0.70
C PHE A 105 -7.94 6.23 1.93
N ASN A 106 -7.12 5.22 2.26
CA ASN A 106 -6.16 5.28 3.37
C ASN A 106 -5.24 6.50 3.23
N TYR A 107 -4.61 6.67 2.06
CA TYR A 107 -3.64 7.75 1.83
C TYR A 107 -4.27 9.15 1.78
N LEU A 108 -5.49 9.26 1.25
CA LEU A 108 -6.19 10.55 1.09
C LEU A 108 -6.95 11.01 2.35
N HIS A 109 -7.38 10.09 3.21
CA HIS A 109 -8.28 10.41 4.34
C HIS A 109 -7.68 10.11 5.72
N THR A 110 -6.47 9.55 5.78
CA THR A 110 -5.74 9.24 7.01
C THR A 110 -4.24 9.48 6.83
N ASN A 111 -3.44 9.19 7.86
CA ASN A 111 -1.97 9.18 7.77
C ASN A 111 -1.40 7.85 7.26
N CYS A 112 -2.26 6.86 7.01
CA CYS A 112 -1.86 5.49 6.70
C CYS A 112 -1.47 5.34 5.23
N PHE A 113 -0.29 4.77 4.99
CA PHE A 113 0.17 4.42 3.65
C PHE A 113 -0.18 2.96 3.41
N GLU A 114 -1.04 2.70 2.42
CA GLU A 114 -1.47 1.34 2.09
C GLU A 114 -1.02 0.96 0.68
N VAL A 115 -0.48 -0.25 0.54
CA VAL A 115 -0.24 -0.92 -0.75
C VAL A 115 -1.23 -2.08 -0.90
N THR A 116 -1.41 -2.57 -2.11
CA THR A 116 -2.15 -3.82 -2.36
C THR A 116 -1.17 -4.90 -2.82
N VAL A 117 -1.22 -6.06 -2.18
CA VAL A 117 -0.35 -7.20 -2.48
C VAL A 117 -1.20 -8.28 -3.12
N GLU A 118 -0.94 -8.57 -4.39
CA GLU A 118 -1.48 -9.75 -5.07
C GLU A 118 -0.57 -10.93 -4.75
N VAL A 119 -1.04 -11.83 -3.86
CA VAL A 119 -0.22 -12.90 -3.24
C VAL A 119 -0.13 -14.17 -4.09
N GLY A 120 -0.88 -14.24 -5.19
CA GLY A 120 -1.00 -15.46 -5.99
C GLY A 120 -2.06 -15.36 -7.08
N CYS A 121 -1.86 -16.14 -8.13
CA CYS A 121 -2.62 -16.08 -9.38
C CYS A 121 -3.93 -16.83 -9.27
N GLU A 122 -3.88 -17.97 -8.58
CA GLU A 122 -5.06 -18.72 -8.22
C GLU A 122 -5.72 -18.04 -7.03
N LYS A 123 -6.95 -17.56 -7.24
CA LYS A 123 -7.71 -16.84 -6.21
C LYS A 123 -8.15 -17.76 -5.08
N PHE A 124 -8.34 -19.03 -5.40
CA PHE A 124 -8.79 -20.05 -4.46
C PHE A 124 -7.93 -21.31 -4.63
N PRO A 125 -6.68 -21.28 -4.13
CA PRO A 125 -5.73 -22.38 -4.32
C PRO A 125 -6.17 -23.63 -3.56
N LEU A 126 -5.59 -24.77 -3.93
CA LEU A 126 -5.83 -26.02 -3.22
C LEU A 126 -5.22 -25.97 -1.81
N GLU A 127 -5.79 -26.74 -0.89
CA GLU A 127 -5.32 -26.76 0.51
C GLU A 127 -3.85 -27.17 0.61
N GLU A 128 -3.38 -28.11 -0.24
CA GLU A 128 -1.98 -28.53 -0.27
C GLU A 128 -0.99 -27.41 -0.67
N GLU A 129 -1.45 -26.35 -1.33
CA GLU A 129 -0.61 -25.22 -1.77
C GLU A 129 -0.41 -24.17 -0.67
N LEU A 130 -1.28 -24.15 0.36
CA LEU A 130 -1.28 -23.11 1.41
C LEU A 130 0.04 -23.03 2.18
N PHE A 131 0.70 -24.18 2.42
CA PHE A 131 1.98 -24.21 3.11
C PHE A 131 3.08 -23.51 2.29
N THR A 132 3.10 -23.74 0.98
CA THR A 132 4.05 -23.10 0.06
C THR A 132 3.78 -21.60 -0.01
N ILE A 133 2.52 -21.19 -0.19
CA ILE A 133 2.14 -19.77 -0.23
C ILE A 133 2.58 -19.07 1.06
N TRP A 134 2.30 -19.65 2.22
CA TRP A 134 2.77 -19.11 3.51
C TRP A 134 4.30 -18.98 3.53
N HIS A 135 5.02 -20.01 3.12
CA HIS A 135 6.48 -20.01 3.15
C HIS A 135 7.09 -18.93 2.25
N GLU A 136 6.50 -18.72 1.07
CA GLU A 136 6.93 -17.68 0.13
C GLU A 136 6.60 -16.26 0.63
N ASN A 137 5.48 -16.10 1.34
CA ASN A 137 5.00 -14.79 1.79
C ASN A 137 5.58 -14.35 3.14
N ARG A 138 5.97 -15.29 4.01
CA ARG A 138 6.33 -15.03 5.42
C ARG A 138 7.38 -13.93 5.55
N ASP A 139 8.51 -14.07 4.86
CA ASP A 139 9.64 -13.15 5.04
C ASP A 139 9.35 -11.79 4.38
N ALA A 140 8.57 -11.78 3.29
CA ALA A 140 8.08 -10.54 2.66
C ALA A 140 7.11 -9.76 3.56
N LEU A 141 6.18 -10.45 4.23
CA LEU A 141 5.26 -9.85 5.20
C LEU A 141 6.02 -9.25 6.39
N LEU A 142 6.99 -9.98 6.95
CA LEU A 142 7.83 -9.50 8.04
C LEU A 142 8.64 -8.26 7.62
N ASN A 143 9.33 -8.33 6.48
CA ASN A 143 10.12 -7.22 5.97
C ASN A 143 9.26 -5.98 5.68
N TYR A 144 8.04 -6.16 5.16
CA TYR A 144 7.11 -5.06 4.94
C TYR A 144 6.66 -4.42 6.26
N MET A 145 6.30 -5.22 7.27
CA MET A 145 5.91 -4.70 8.59
C MET A 145 7.02 -3.88 9.25
N GLU A 146 8.28 -4.28 9.10
CA GLU A 146 9.43 -3.53 9.62
C GLU A 146 9.57 -2.12 9.00
N MET A 147 9.05 -1.91 7.79
CA MET A 147 9.11 -0.61 7.11
C MET A 147 8.39 0.50 7.87
N VAL A 148 7.42 0.17 8.73
CA VAL A 148 6.70 1.14 9.57
C VAL A 148 7.62 1.89 10.54
N HIS A 149 8.81 1.36 10.79
CA HIS A 149 9.81 1.96 11.68
C HIS A 149 10.84 2.84 10.98
N ARG A 150 10.72 3.04 9.67
CA ARG A 150 11.61 3.93 8.89
C ARG A 150 11.05 5.34 8.81
N GLY A 151 11.93 6.32 8.56
CA GLY A 151 11.58 7.73 8.45
C GLY A 151 11.74 8.48 9.76
N ILE A 152 10.85 9.45 10.01
CA ILE A 152 10.90 10.36 11.17
C ILE A 152 9.65 10.14 12.01
N LYS A 153 9.82 10.08 13.33
CA LYS A 153 8.73 10.06 14.31
C LYS A 153 9.09 10.90 15.52
N GLY A 154 8.08 11.47 16.19
CA GLY A 154 8.31 12.33 17.34
C GLY A 154 7.01 12.87 17.94
N ILE A 155 7.16 13.83 18.86
CA ILE A 155 6.05 14.49 19.55
C ILE A 155 6.09 15.97 19.19
N VAL A 156 4.93 16.55 18.89
CA VAL A 156 4.76 18.00 18.77
C VAL A 156 4.25 18.52 20.10
N SER A 157 4.97 19.45 20.73
CA SER A 157 4.61 19.99 22.05
C SER A 157 4.47 21.51 22.01
N ASP A 158 3.66 22.05 22.93
CA ASP A 158 3.61 23.48 23.20
C ASP A 158 4.84 23.96 23.99
N LYS A 159 4.91 25.27 24.27
CA LYS A 159 6.01 25.88 25.05
C LYS A 159 6.13 25.38 26.50
N PHE A 160 5.13 24.66 27.00
CA PHE A 160 5.09 24.08 28.34
C PHE A 160 5.36 22.57 28.34
N GLY A 161 5.60 21.97 27.17
CA GLY A 161 5.87 20.54 27.00
C GLY A 161 4.63 19.67 26.80
N ASN A 162 3.42 20.23 26.75
CA ASN A 162 2.21 19.45 26.55
C ASN A 162 2.08 19.00 25.09
N PRO A 163 1.71 17.73 24.81
CA PRO A 163 1.56 17.24 23.45
C PRO A 163 0.36 17.90 22.73
N ILE A 164 0.58 18.27 21.47
CA ILE A 164 -0.42 18.88 20.59
C ILE A 164 -0.98 17.81 19.64
N LYS A 165 -2.29 17.59 19.73
CA LYS A 165 -3.04 16.69 18.85
C LYS A 165 -3.41 17.38 17.53
N ASN A 166 -3.52 16.62 16.44
CA ASN A 166 -3.84 17.14 15.10
C ASN A 166 -2.91 18.24 14.60
N ALA A 167 -1.69 18.33 15.12
CA ALA A 167 -0.68 19.21 14.54
C ALA A 167 -0.30 18.68 13.17
N ARG A 168 -0.15 19.58 12.19
CA ARG A 168 0.22 19.25 10.80
C ARG A 168 1.74 19.22 10.66
N ILE A 169 2.26 18.14 10.10
CA ILE A 169 3.68 17.96 9.79
C ILE A 169 3.81 17.97 8.27
N SER A 170 4.56 18.95 7.77
CA SER A 170 4.82 19.15 6.34
C SER A 170 6.28 18.91 6.02
N VAL A 171 6.55 18.10 5.00
CA VAL A 171 7.91 17.88 4.49
C VAL A 171 8.11 18.70 3.22
N ARG A 172 9.12 19.57 3.21
CA ARG A 172 9.40 20.42 2.04
C ARG A 172 9.63 19.56 0.80
N GLY A 173 8.86 19.83 -0.26
CA GLY A 173 8.95 19.13 -1.54
C GLY A 173 8.00 17.95 -1.68
N ILE A 174 7.28 17.56 -0.62
CA ILE A 174 6.23 16.54 -0.65
C ILE A 174 4.91 17.26 -0.38
N GLN A 175 3.98 17.20 -1.34
CA GLN A 175 2.66 17.82 -1.24
C GLN A 175 1.63 16.88 -0.60
N HIS A 176 2.02 16.29 0.53
CA HIS A 176 1.19 15.46 1.40
C HIS A 176 1.65 15.71 2.83
N ASP A 177 0.69 16.00 3.70
CA ASP A 177 0.96 16.31 5.09
C ASP A 177 0.39 15.21 5.97
N VAL A 178 1.08 14.93 7.07
CA VAL A 178 0.60 14.01 8.10
C VAL A 178 0.24 14.78 9.37
N THR A 179 -0.58 14.17 10.23
CA THR A 179 -1.00 14.78 11.49
C THR A 179 -0.55 13.99 12.72
N THR A 180 -0.35 14.67 13.85
CA THR A 180 -0.17 13.98 15.14
C THR A 180 -1.44 13.25 15.55
N GLY A 181 -1.28 12.11 16.24
CA GLY A 181 -2.39 11.29 16.72
C GLY A 181 -3.38 12.04 17.62
N ASN A 182 -4.64 11.61 17.56
CA ASN A 182 -5.74 12.09 18.40
C ASN A 182 -5.66 11.61 19.85
#